data_AF-A0A382U5Z6-F1
#
_entry.id   AF-A0A382U5Z6-F1
#
_cell.length_a   1.000
_cell.length_b   1.000
_cell.length_c   1.000
_cell.angle_alpha   90.00
_cell.angle_beta   90.00
_cell.angle_gamma   90.00
#
_symmetry.space_group_name_H-M   'P 1'
#
loop_
_entity.id
_entity.type
_entity.pdbx_description
1 polymer ?
#
loop_
_entity_poly.entity_id
_entity_poly.type
_entity_poly.pdbx_seq_one_letter_code
_entity_poly.pdbx_strand_id
1 'polypeptide(L)'
;MPSPKIVLTADRTLMSLYRGLSLATFFGCAPALDPNRDKSSIWYKILGNQVTPKILFDFICNYAPHTNGVAKYAPYGLRKVEAGLLRDGFKREDVVVAHPDHIEKFIG
;
A
#
# COMPACT_ATOMS: atom_id res chain seq x y z
N MET A 1 -19.70 -1.83 13.99
CA MET A 1 -18.65 -2.76 13.51
C MET A 1 -17.76 -3.11 14.70
N PRO A 2 -17.17 -4.32 14.77
CA PRO A 2 -16.15 -4.58 15.78
C PRO A 2 -15.07 -3.50 15.64
N SER A 3 -14.76 -2.79 16.72
CA SER A 3 -13.66 -1.83 16.76
C SER A 3 -12.40 -2.61 17.15
N PRO A 4 -11.53 -2.96 16.19
CA PRO A 4 -10.32 -3.69 16.50
C PRO A 4 -9.42 -2.83 17.38
N LYS A 5 -8.72 -3.45 18.33
CA LYS A 5 -7.77 -2.74 19.19
C LYS A 5 -6.47 -2.45 18.45
N ILE A 6 -6.11 -3.31 17.49
CA ILE A 6 -4.88 -3.21 16.72
C ILE A 6 -5.23 -3.27 15.22
N VAL A 7 -4.87 -2.20 14.51
CA VAL A 7 -5.02 -2.10 13.06
C VAL A 7 -3.64 -2.20 12.43
N LEU A 8 -3.40 -3.30 11.72
CA LEU A 8 -2.21 -3.53 10.93
C LEU A 8 -2.48 -3.13 9.48
N THR A 9 -1.52 -2.47 8.85
CA THR A 9 -1.60 -2.09 7.43
C THR A 9 -0.20 -2.01 6.84
N ALA A 10 -0.10 -1.83 5.52
CA ALA A 10 1.13 -1.54 4.80
C ALA A 10 0.86 -0.50 3.72
N ASP A 11 1.93 0.07 3.17
CA ASP A 11 1.81 0.97 2.03
C ASP A 11 1.15 0.28 0.83
N ARG A 12 0.40 1.05 0.02
CA ARG A 12 -0.29 0.54 -1.17
C ARG A 12 0.65 -0.17 -2.15
N THR A 13 1.91 0.29 -2.27
CA THR A 13 2.94 -0.35 -3.09
C THR A 13 3.28 -1.78 -2.66
N LEU A 14 3.07 -2.13 -1.38
CA LEU A 14 3.28 -3.46 -0.80
C LEU A 14 2.01 -4.32 -0.80
N MET A 15 0.86 -3.71 -1.07
CA MET A 15 -0.45 -4.35 -1.14
C MET A 15 -1.07 -4.12 -2.53
N SER A 16 -0.26 -4.34 -3.56
CA SER A 16 -0.66 -4.32 -4.97
C SER A 16 -0.03 -5.51 -5.70
N LEU A 17 -0.76 -6.06 -6.68
CA LEU A 17 -0.25 -7.11 -7.57
C LEU A 17 0.40 -6.53 -8.84
N TYR A 18 0.43 -5.20 -9.00
CA TYR A 18 0.97 -4.51 -10.19
C TYR A 18 0.42 -5.08 -11.51
N ARG A 19 -0.87 -5.44 -11.54
CA ARG A 19 -1.59 -6.13 -12.63
C ARG A 19 -0.96 -7.45 -13.09
N GLY A 20 -0.14 -8.08 -12.26
CA GLY A 20 0.59 -9.30 -12.61
C GLY A 20 1.71 -9.07 -13.63
N LEU A 21 2.12 -7.81 -13.86
CA LEU A 21 3.24 -7.50 -14.73
C LEU A 21 4.55 -7.88 -14.02
N SER A 22 5.34 -8.72 -14.68
CA SER A 22 6.67 -9.08 -14.19
C SER A 22 7.53 -7.83 -13.99
N LEU A 23 8.28 -7.78 -12.89
CA LEU A 23 9.16 -6.68 -12.48
C LEU A 23 8.47 -5.34 -12.16
N ALA A 24 7.16 -5.18 -12.40
CA ALA A 24 6.47 -3.92 -12.10
C ALA A 24 6.44 -3.61 -10.60
N THR A 25 6.57 -4.62 -9.74
CA THR A 25 6.77 -4.46 -8.30
C THR A 25 8.01 -3.64 -7.95
N PHE A 26 9.04 -3.61 -8.81
CA PHE A 26 10.23 -2.79 -8.62
C PHE A 26 9.95 -1.28 -8.73
N PHE A 27 8.86 -0.87 -9.40
CA PHE A 27 8.45 0.53 -9.43
C PHE A 27 8.10 1.08 -8.04
N GLY A 28 7.77 0.23 -7.06
CA GLY A 28 7.63 0.65 -5.66
C GLY A 28 8.95 1.18 -5.05
N CYS A 29 10.11 0.85 -5.63
CA CYS A 29 11.41 1.34 -5.22
C CYS A 29 11.84 2.62 -5.98
N ALA A 30 11.11 3.01 -7.04
CA ALA A 30 11.44 4.19 -7.81
C ALA A 30 11.09 5.46 -7.02
N PRO A 31 11.95 6.50 -7.03
CA PRO A 31 11.63 7.77 -6.40
C PRO A 31 10.40 8.37 -7.08
N ALA A 32 9.42 8.83 -6.29
CA ALA A 32 8.25 9.50 -6.84
C ALA A 32 8.60 10.88 -7.44
N LEU A 33 9.59 11.56 -6.85
CA LEU A 33 10.00 12.91 -7.21
C LEU A 33 11.51 12.98 -7.43
N ASP A 34 11.90 13.75 -8.44
CA ASP A 34 13.27 14.18 -8.69
C ASP A 34 13.37 15.68 -8.35
N PRO A 35 13.92 16.03 -7.17
CA PRO A 35 14.03 17.42 -6.75
C PRO A 35 15.09 18.21 -7.54
N ASN A 36 16.00 17.52 -8.23
CA ASN A 36 17.11 18.11 -8.95
C ASN A 36 16.87 18.20 -10.47
N ARG A 37 15.65 17.92 -10.92
CA ARG A 37 15.29 18.01 -12.34
C ARG A 37 15.48 19.44 -12.84
N ASP A 38 16.15 19.56 -13.98
CA ASP A 38 16.37 20.83 -14.65
C ASP A 38 15.02 21.49 -15.01
N LYS A 39 14.78 22.68 -14.44
CA LYS A 39 13.55 23.47 -14.63
C LYS A 39 13.41 24.02 -16.05
N SER A 40 14.51 24.10 -16.80
CA SER A 40 14.50 24.57 -18.19
C SER A 40 14.06 23.48 -19.18
N SER A 41 14.13 22.21 -18.77
CA SER A 41 13.79 21.05 -19.58
C SER A 41 12.30 20.98 -19.92
N ILE A 42 12.00 20.47 -21.12
CA ILE A 42 10.63 20.21 -21.57
C ILE A 42 9.88 19.24 -20.65
N TRP A 43 10.60 18.28 -20.05
CA TRP A 43 10.03 17.30 -19.12
C TRP A 43 9.55 17.93 -17.82
N TYR A 44 10.24 18.96 -17.31
CA TYR A 44 9.79 19.69 -16.13
C TYR A 44 8.49 20.45 -16.41
N LYS A 45 8.31 21.00 -17.61
CA LYS A 45 7.07 21.69 -17.99
C LYS A 45 5.86 20.75 -18.09
N ILE A 46 6.09 19.48 -18.44
CA ILE A 46 5.01 18.49 -18.63
C ILE A 46 4.71 17.72 -17.33
N LEU A 47 5.74 17.26 -16.61
CA LEU A 47 5.61 16.35 -15.46
C LEU A 47 6.06 16.98 -14.13
N GLY A 48 6.58 18.21 -14.16
CA GLY A 48 7.24 18.81 -13.00
C GLY A 48 8.39 17.93 -12.51
N ASN A 49 8.49 17.82 -11.19
CA ASN A 49 9.45 16.94 -10.52
C ASN A 49 9.03 15.46 -10.52
N GLN A 50 7.90 15.07 -11.10
CA GLN A 50 7.47 13.67 -11.04
C GLN A 50 8.34 12.78 -11.93
N VAL A 51 8.94 11.74 -11.34
CA VAL A 51 9.68 10.72 -12.10
C VAL A 51 8.69 9.77 -12.77
N THR A 52 7.74 9.27 -11.97
CA THR A 52 6.63 8.44 -12.46
C THR A 52 5.34 9.23 -12.32
N PRO A 53 4.64 9.56 -13.42
CA PRO A 53 3.36 10.25 -13.35
C PRO A 53 2.37 9.48 -12.49
N LYS A 54 1.70 10.16 -11.55
CA LYS A 54 0.79 9.53 -10.58
C LYS A 54 -0.28 8.64 -11.26
N ILE A 55 -0.85 9.13 -12.36
CA ILE A 55 -1.89 8.42 -13.11
C ILE A 55 -1.38 7.08 -13.65
N LEU A 56 -0.16 7.07 -14.20
CA LEU A 56 0.47 5.85 -14.70
C LEU A 56 0.77 4.89 -13.54
N PHE A 57 1.33 5.41 -12.45
CA PHE A 57 1.61 4.61 -11.26
C PHE A 57 0.34 3.99 -10.70
N ASP A 58 -0.74 4.76 -10.53
CA ASP A 58 -2.02 4.27 -10.03
C ASP A 58 -2.66 3.24 -10.95
N PHE A 59 -2.48 3.39 -12.26
CA PHE A 59 -2.96 2.42 -13.24
C PHE A 59 -2.24 1.08 -13.08
N ILE A 60 -0.91 1.09 -12.96
CA ILE A 60 -0.09 -0.12 -12.81
C ILE A 60 -0.31 -0.74 -11.41
N CYS A 61 -0.23 0.07 -10.35
CA CYS A 61 -0.40 -0.29 -8.96
C CYS A 61 -1.90 -0.49 -8.62
N ASN A 62 -2.47 -1.59 -9.11
CA ASN A 62 -3.87 -1.93 -8.86
C ASN A 62 -4.11 -2.32 -7.40
N TYR A 63 -5.34 -2.13 -6.93
CA TYR A 63 -5.76 -2.52 -5.60
C TYR A 63 -5.61 -4.04 -5.37
N ALA A 64 -5.10 -4.43 -4.19
CA ALA A 64 -5.19 -5.80 -3.75
C ALA A 64 -6.63 -6.16 -3.40
N PRO A 65 -7.02 -7.44 -3.56
CA PRO A 65 -8.34 -7.88 -3.15
C PRO A 65 -8.53 -7.71 -1.63
N HIS A 66 -9.72 -7.26 -1.25
CA HIS A 66 -10.14 -7.10 0.14
C HIS A 66 -11.56 -7.64 0.33
N THR A 67 -11.92 -7.96 1.58
CA THR A 67 -13.29 -8.30 1.97
C THR A 67 -13.72 -7.34 3.06
N ASN A 68 -14.71 -6.49 2.81
CA ASN A 68 -15.17 -5.46 3.75
C ASN A 68 -14.07 -4.52 4.29
N GLY A 69 -13.00 -4.33 3.52
CA GLY A 69 -11.85 -3.49 3.90
C GLY A 69 -10.73 -4.27 4.59
N VAL A 70 -10.95 -5.54 4.93
CA VAL A 70 -9.90 -6.44 5.42
C VAL A 70 -9.08 -6.96 4.24
N ALA A 71 -7.76 -6.82 4.31
CA ALA A 71 -6.86 -7.24 3.24
C ALA A 71 -6.87 -8.77 3.08
N LYS A 72 -7.10 -9.26 1.86
CA LYS A 72 -7.00 -10.70 1.56
C LYS A 72 -5.52 -11.14 1.56
N TYR A 73 -4.67 -10.35 0.93
CA TYR A 73 -3.23 -10.55 0.90
C TYR A 73 -2.52 -9.39 1.60
N ALA A 74 -1.42 -9.69 2.26
CA ALA A 74 -0.61 -8.71 2.97
C ALA A 74 0.86 -9.16 2.94
N PRO A 75 1.82 -8.23 3.12
CA PRO A 75 3.23 -8.58 3.22
C PRO A 75 3.46 -9.64 4.29
N TYR A 76 4.33 -10.60 4.00
CA TYR A 76 4.59 -11.74 4.89
C TYR A 76 4.99 -11.30 6.31
N GLY A 77 5.81 -10.24 6.42
CA GLY A 77 6.17 -9.65 7.71
C GLY A 77 4.95 -9.20 8.52
N LEU A 78 3.97 -8.57 7.87
CA LEU A 78 2.75 -8.10 8.53
C LEU A 78 1.87 -9.27 9.02
N ARG A 79 1.77 -10.35 8.23
CA ARG A 79 1.07 -11.58 8.66
C ARG A 79 1.78 -12.29 9.82
N LYS A 80 3.11 -12.21 9.90
CA LYS A 80 3.83 -12.71 11.09
C LYS A 80 3.54 -11.89 12.34
N VAL A 81 3.42 -10.57 12.21
CA VAL A 81 3.02 -9.70 13.34
C VAL A 81 1.60 -10.04 13.80
N GLU A 82 0.65 -10.17 12.86
CA GLU A 82 -0.72 -10.63 13.16
C GLU A 82 -0.71 -11.97 13.91
N ALA A 83 0.02 -12.97 13.40
CA ALA A 83 0.13 -14.28 14.04
C ALA A 83 0.77 -14.21 15.44
N GLY A 84 1.77 -13.34 15.63
CA GLY A 84 2.40 -13.10 16.93
C GLY A 84 1.42 -12.53 17.95
N LEU A 85 0.62 -11.53 17.56
CA LEU A 85 -0.41 -10.95 18.44
C LEU A 85 -1.45 -12.00 18.86
N LEU A 86 -1.93 -12.81 17.92
CA LEU A 86 -2.88 -13.88 18.23
C LEU A 86 -2.28 -14.93 19.17
N ARG A 87 -0.99 -15.30 18.96
CA ARG A 87 -0.27 -16.22 19.84
C ARG A 87 -0.13 -15.67 21.26
N ASP A 88 0.09 -14.35 21.39
CA ASP A 88 0.34 -13.69 22.68
C ASP A 88 -0.96 -13.31 23.42
N GLY A 89 -2.12 -13.77 22.94
CA GLY A 89 -3.40 -13.72 23.68
C GLY A 89 -4.41 -12.70 23.16
N PHE A 90 -4.12 -11.97 22.08
CA PHE A 90 -5.13 -11.12 21.44
C PHE A 90 -6.18 -11.97 20.71
N LYS A 91 -7.45 -11.60 20.83
CA LYS A 91 -8.53 -12.29 20.12
C LYS A 91 -8.50 -11.93 18.63
N ARG A 92 -9.10 -12.78 17.79
CA ARG A 92 -9.16 -12.52 16.33
C ARG A 92 -9.93 -11.26 15.99
N GLU A 93 -10.92 -10.90 16.79
CA GLU A 93 -11.69 -9.66 16.66
C GLU A 93 -10.91 -8.41 17.12
N ASP A 94 -9.84 -8.57 17.91
CA ASP A 94 -9.03 -7.47 18.41
C ASP A 94 -7.96 -7.00 17.42
N VAL A 95 -7.62 -7.83 16.42
CA VAL A 95 -6.54 -7.56 15.45
C VAL A 95 -7.09 -7.64 14.04
N VAL A 96 -6.88 -6.60 13.23
CA VAL A 96 -7.24 -6.61 11.82
C VAL A 96 -6.05 -6.23 10.95
N VAL A 97 -5.93 -6.89 9.79
CA VAL A 97 -5.07 -6.41 8.71
C VAL A 97 -5.95 -5.65 7.71
N ALA A 98 -5.95 -4.32 7.84
CA ALA A 98 -6.73 -3.43 6.99
C ALA A 98 -6.06 -3.25 5.61
N HIS A 99 -6.89 -3.13 4.59
CA HIS A 99 -6.44 -2.68 3.27
C HIS A 99 -6.12 -1.18 3.34
N PRO A 100 -5.03 -0.70 2.71
CA PRO A 100 -4.55 0.68 2.85
C PRO A 100 -5.60 1.73 2.48
N ASP A 101 -6.38 1.49 1.43
CA ASP A 101 -7.44 2.41 0.98
C ASP A 101 -8.75 2.31 1.79
N HIS A 102 -8.78 1.50 2.85
CA HIS A 102 -9.95 1.28 3.70
C HIS A 102 -9.64 1.35 5.20
N ILE A 103 -8.50 1.94 5.58
CA ILE A 103 -8.07 2.07 6.98
C ILE A 103 -9.11 2.83 7.80
N GLU A 104 -9.77 3.83 7.22
CA GLU A 104 -10.79 4.67 7.83
C GLU A 104 -12.00 3.90 8.39
N LYS A 105 -12.20 2.66 7.95
CA LYS A 105 -13.26 1.78 8.47
C LYS A 105 -12.93 1.16 9.83
N PHE A 106 -11.65 1.21 10.22
CA PHE A 106 -11.11 0.51 11.38
C PHE A 106 -10.48 1.47 12.42
N ILE A 107 -10.25 2.73 12.04
CA ILE A 107 -9.74 3.77 12.95
C ILE A 107 -10.85 4.78 13.25
N GLY A 108 -11.10 5.05 14.53
CA GLY A 108 -12.16 5.94 15.00
C GLY A 108 -12.26 5.95 16.52
#